data_AF-A0AAW8L179-F1
#
_entry.id   AF-A0AAW8L179-F1
#
_cell.length_a   1.000
_cell.length_b   1.000
_cell.length_c   1.000
_cell.angle_alpha   90.00
_cell.angle_beta   90.00
_cell.angle_gamma   90.00
#
_symmetry.space_group_name_H-M   'P 1'
#
loop_
_entity.id
_entity.type
_entity.pdbx_description
1 polymer ?
#
loop_
_entity_poly.entity_id
_entity_poly.type
_entity_poly.pdbx_seq_one_letter_code
_entity_poly.pdbx_strand_id
1 'polypeptide(L)'
;MNHMVTTKKAKVQFNWQDPFLIEQQLSPDERMIRDAAHAYCQERLQPRVLEQFRHETTDPSIFREMGELGLLGPTIPEQYGGAGLNYVSYGLVAREIEYVDSGYRSMASVQ
;
A
#
# COMPACT_ATOMS: atom_id res chain seq x y z
N MET A 1 5.64 30.01 -48.43
CA MET A 1 6.20 30.47 -47.14
C MET A 1 5.81 29.44 -46.09
N ASN A 2 6.73 28.52 -45.75
CA ASN A 2 6.47 27.46 -44.78
C ASN A 2 6.82 27.98 -43.38
N HIS A 3 5.81 28.28 -42.57
CA HIS A 3 6.02 28.48 -41.13
C HIS A 3 6.28 27.12 -40.48
N MET A 4 7.55 26.87 -40.13
CA MET A 4 7.92 25.86 -39.14
C MET A 4 7.34 26.29 -37.79
N VAL A 5 6.28 25.61 -37.34
CA VAL A 5 5.80 25.71 -35.96
C VAL A 5 6.78 24.93 -35.11
N THR A 6 7.64 25.63 -34.39
CA THR A 6 8.55 25.04 -33.40
C THR A 6 7.75 24.58 -32.20
N THR A 7 7.43 23.29 -32.12
CA THR A 7 6.75 22.71 -30.96
C THR A 7 7.68 22.77 -29.75
N LYS A 8 7.38 23.66 -28.80
CA LYS A 8 8.15 23.81 -27.56
C LYS A 8 7.99 22.52 -26.74
N LYS A 9 9.07 21.74 -26.58
CA LYS A 9 9.08 20.50 -25.79
C LYS A 9 8.65 20.85 -24.35
N ALA A 10 7.55 20.25 -23.87
CA ALA A 10 7.08 20.49 -22.51
C ALA A 10 8.16 20.08 -21.50
N LYS A 11 8.38 20.89 -20.46
CA LYS A 11 9.29 20.53 -19.36
C LYS A 11 8.68 19.36 -18.59
N VAL A 12 9.47 18.32 -18.34
CA VAL A 12 9.10 17.24 -17.43
C VAL A 12 8.86 17.84 -16.05
N GLN A 13 7.69 17.59 -15.46
CA GLN A 13 7.40 18.04 -14.11
C GLN A 13 8.04 17.08 -13.10
N PHE A 14 8.80 17.63 -12.16
CA PHE A 14 9.41 16.86 -11.08
C PHE A 14 8.41 16.66 -9.95
N ASN A 15 8.17 15.41 -9.56
CA ASN A 15 7.38 15.06 -8.37
C ASN A 15 8.34 14.80 -7.19
N TRP A 16 8.31 15.64 -6.15
CA TRP A 16 9.19 15.47 -5.01
C TRP A 16 8.81 14.28 -4.10
N GLN A 17 7.53 13.87 -4.11
CA GLN A 17 7.05 12.71 -3.35
C GLN A 17 7.38 11.38 -4.04
N ASP A 18 7.59 11.43 -5.36
CA ASP A 18 7.99 10.28 -6.16
C ASP A 18 9.01 10.68 -7.26
N PRO A 19 10.26 11.00 -6.87
CA PRO A 19 11.29 11.51 -7.80
C PRO A 19 11.62 10.56 -8.95
N PHE A 20 11.46 9.25 -8.72
CA PHE A 20 11.76 8.19 -9.68
C PHE A 20 10.53 7.56 -10.31
N LEU A 21 9.36 8.15 -10.08
CA LEU A 21 8.10 7.75 -10.70
C LEU A 21 7.78 6.27 -10.46
N ILE A 22 7.97 5.80 -9.21
CA ILE A 22 7.55 4.46 -8.75
C ILE A 22 6.10 4.20 -9.17
N GLU A 23 5.22 5.20 -9.12
CA GLU A 23 3.84 5.07 -9.59
C GLU A 23 3.73 4.52 -11.01
N GLN A 24 4.63 4.94 -11.91
CA GLN A 24 4.64 4.53 -13.31
C GLN A 24 5.29 3.17 -13.54
N GLN A 25 6.01 2.66 -12.54
CA GLN A 25 6.65 1.34 -12.57
C GLN A 25 5.72 0.22 -12.08
N LEU A 26 4.64 0.57 -11.39
CA LEU A 26 3.63 -0.37 -10.91
C LEU A 26 2.61 -0.71 -12.00
N SER A 27 2.15 -1.95 -11.99
CA SER A 27 0.96 -2.39 -12.72
C SER A 27 -0.32 -1.76 -12.15
N PRO A 28 -1.42 -1.74 -12.91
CA PRO A 28 -2.71 -1.28 -12.40
C PRO A 28 -3.17 -2.05 -11.14
N ASP A 29 -2.99 -3.37 -11.12
CA ASP A 29 -3.40 -4.22 -9.99
C ASP A 29 -2.57 -3.90 -8.73
N GLU A 30 -1.26 -3.75 -8.87
CA GLU A 30 -0.39 -3.35 -7.74
C GLU A 30 -0.78 -1.98 -7.16
N ARG A 31 -1.14 -1.02 -8.02
CA ARG A 31 -1.66 0.29 -7.57
C ARG A 31 -2.98 0.14 -6.82
N MET A 32 -3.92 -0.65 -7.35
CA MET A 32 -5.20 -0.90 -6.70
C MET A 32 -5.04 -1.57 -5.33
N ILE A 33 -4.16 -2.56 -5.22
CA ILE A 33 -3.88 -3.25 -3.96
C ILE A 33 -3.27 -2.28 -2.94
N ARG A 34 -2.28 -1.48 -3.36
CA ARG A 34 -1.71 -0.43 -2.50
C ARG A 34 -2.79 0.54 -2.04
N ASP A 35 -3.62 1.05 -2.95
CA ASP A 35 -4.62 2.06 -2.62
C ASP A 35 -5.69 1.51 -1.66
N ALA A 36 -6.08 0.24 -1.82
CA ALA A 36 -6.96 -0.45 -0.87
C ALA A 36 -6.32 -0.62 0.52
N ALA A 37 -5.05 -1.03 0.58
CA ALA A 37 -4.31 -1.12 1.84
C ALA A 37 -4.17 0.26 2.50
N HIS A 38 -3.85 1.29 1.73
CA HIS A 38 -3.75 2.67 2.20
C HIS A 38 -5.07 3.15 2.82
N ALA A 39 -6.19 2.96 2.11
CA ALA A 39 -7.51 3.35 2.60
C ALA A 39 -7.83 2.69 3.95
N TYR A 40 -7.66 1.36 4.05
CA TYR A 40 -7.83 0.63 5.30
C TYR A 40 -6.93 1.20 6.42
N CYS A 41 -5.66 1.44 6.13
CA CYS A 41 -4.70 1.96 7.10
C CYS A 41 -5.12 3.33 7.62
N GLN A 42 -5.50 4.27 6.74
CA GLN A 42 -5.92 5.62 7.13
C GLN A 42 -7.28 5.63 7.85
N GLU A 43 -8.23 4.82 7.42
CA GLU A 43 -9.59 4.83 7.97
C GLU A 43 -9.72 4.02 9.27
N ARG A 44 -8.95 2.93 9.41
CA ARG A 44 -9.16 1.93 10.47
C ARG A 44 -8.00 1.84 11.44
N LEU A 45 -6.74 1.94 11.00
CA LEU A 45 -5.56 1.82 11.86
C LEU A 45 -5.10 3.15 12.44
N GLN A 46 -5.00 4.19 11.60
CA GLN A 46 -4.53 5.52 11.97
C GLN A 46 -5.27 6.13 13.18
N PRO A 47 -6.60 5.98 13.34
CA PRO A 47 -7.30 6.51 14.51
C PRO A 47 -7.00 5.74 15.80
N ARG A 48 -6.51 4.48 15.72
CA ARG A 48 -6.28 3.60 16.88
C ARG A 48 -4.87 3.74 17.44
N VAL A 49 -3.89 4.03 16.58
CA VAL A 49 -2.46 3.88 16.88
C VAL A 49 -2.00 4.63 18.13
N LEU A 50 -2.48 5.86 18.35
CA LEU A 50 -2.00 6.70 19.45
C LEU A 50 -2.31 6.10 20.83
N GLU A 51 -3.55 5.66 21.03
CA GLU A 51 -3.98 5.07 22.30
C GLU A 51 -3.47 3.64 22.45
N GLN A 52 -3.45 2.87 21.37
CA GLN A 52 -2.90 1.50 21.39
C GLN A 52 -1.41 1.48 21.73
N PHE A 53 -0.63 2.39 21.15
CA PHE A 53 0.79 2.55 21.49
C PHE A 53 0.97 3.01 22.94
N ARG A 54 0.26 4.06 23.37
CA ARG A 54 0.38 4.61 24.72
C ARG A 54 0.05 3.60 25.82
N HIS A 55 -0.92 2.74 25.57
CA HIS A 55 -1.43 1.79 26.55
C HIS A 55 -0.96 0.36 26.34
N GLU A 56 -0.04 0.13 25.39
CA GLU A 56 0.49 -1.20 25.06
C GLU A 56 -0.62 -2.23 24.78
N THR A 57 -1.64 -1.80 24.05
CA THR A 57 -2.79 -2.65 23.70
C THR A 57 -2.87 -2.86 22.19
N THR A 58 -3.55 -3.92 21.79
CA THR A 58 -3.89 -4.19 20.39
C THR A 58 -5.29 -4.78 20.34
N ASP A 59 -6.05 -4.38 19.32
CA ASP A 59 -7.38 -4.92 19.07
C ASP A 59 -7.29 -6.16 18.17
N PRO A 60 -7.67 -7.36 18.65
CA PRO A 60 -7.63 -8.59 17.85
C PRO A 60 -8.56 -8.56 16.62
N SER A 61 -9.52 -7.63 16.55
CA SER A 61 -10.36 -7.45 15.36
C SER A 61 -9.55 -7.09 14.11
N ILE A 62 -8.39 -6.44 14.29
CA ILE A 62 -7.49 -6.03 13.20
C ILE A 62 -7.09 -7.22 12.31
N PHE A 63 -6.86 -8.41 12.88
CA PHE A 63 -6.56 -9.61 12.09
C PHE A 63 -7.72 -10.02 11.19
N ARG A 64 -8.96 -9.93 11.68
CA ARG A 64 -10.15 -10.27 10.88
C ARG A 64 -10.34 -9.25 9.77
N GLU A 65 -10.22 -7.96 10.10
CA GLU A 65 -10.31 -6.87 9.12
C GLU A 65 -9.25 -7.02 8.00
N MET A 66 -7.99 -7.28 8.35
CA MET A 66 -6.93 -7.52 7.36
C MET A 66 -7.17 -8.79 6.54
N GLY A 67 -7.68 -9.86 7.16
CA GLY A 67 -8.00 -11.11 6.47
C GLY A 67 -9.14 -10.97 5.46
N GLU A 68 -10.20 -10.25 5.81
CA GLU A 68 -11.33 -9.95 4.93
C GLU A 68 -10.91 -9.13 3.69
N LEU A 69 -9.87 -8.32 3.83
CA LEU A 69 -9.28 -7.52 2.75
C LEU A 69 -8.19 -8.26 1.95
N GLY A 70 -7.86 -9.51 2.32
CA GLY A 70 -6.80 -10.28 1.65
C GLY A 70 -5.38 -9.78 1.94
N LEU A 71 -5.18 -9.04 3.04
CA LEU A 71 -3.87 -8.49 3.43
C LEU A 71 -3.02 -9.46 4.25
N LEU A 72 -3.58 -10.59 4.67
CA LEU A 72 -2.87 -11.68 5.37
C LEU A 72 -2.54 -12.81 4.40
N GLY A 73 -1.30 -13.32 4.48
CA GLY A 73 -0.77 -14.25 3.48
C GLY A 73 -0.99 -13.81 2.02
N PRO A 74 -0.61 -12.58 1.60
CA PRO A 74 -0.93 -12.09 0.25
C PRO A 74 -0.46 -13.01 -0.88
N THR A 75 0.68 -13.68 -0.71
CA THR A 75 1.27 -14.57 -1.72
C THR A 75 0.76 -16.01 -1.65
N ILE A 76 -0.08 -16.33 -0.68
CA ILE A 76 -0.67 -17.66 -0.53
C ILE A 76 -1.70 -17.87 -1.64
N PRO A 77 -1.68 -19.01 -2.35
CA PRO A 77 -2.65 -19.31 -3.40
C PRO A 77 -4.11 -19.26 -2.93
N GLU A 78 -5.01 -18.82 -3.81
CA GLU A 78 -6.45 -18.72 -3.55
C GLU A 78 -7.10 -20.04 -3.10
N GLN A 79 -6.59 -21.19 -3.58
CA GLN A 79 -7.07 -22.51 -3.16
C GLN A 79 -6.90 -22.78 -1.65
N TYR A 80 -6.07 -22.00 -0.97
CA TYR A 80 -5.86 -22.05 0.47
C TYR A 80 -6.46 -20.85 1.21
N GLY A 81 -7.24 -20.01 0.52
CA GLY A 81 -7.88 -18.82 1.07
C GLY A 81 -6.99 -17.57 1.10
N GLY A 82 -5.82 -17.60 0.47
CA GLY A 82 -4.97 -16.41 0.28
C GLY A 82 -5.37 -15.59 -0.96
N ALA A 83 -4.66 -14.49 -1.19
CA ALA A 83 -4.97 -13.57 -2.29
C ALA A 83 -4.19 -13.86 -3.59
N GLY A 84 -3.25 -14.81 -3.59
CA GLY A 84 -2.47 -15.20 -4.78
C GLY A 84 -1.62 -14.07 -5.40
N LEU A 85 -1.30 -13.04 -4.63
CA LEU A 85 -0.63 -11.83 -5.08
C LEU A 85 0.89 -12.02 -5.26
N ASN A 86 1.50 -11.12 -6.01
CA ASN A 86 2.94 -11.10 -6.21
C ASN A 86 3.69 -10.43 -5.03
N TYR A 87 5.02 -10.58 -5.00
CA TYR A 87 5.84 -10.01 -3.93
C TYR A 87 5.92 -8.47 -3.95
N VAL A 88 5.71 -7.83 -5.10
CA VAL A 88 5.65 -6.35 -5.18
C VAL A 88 4.42 -5.85 -4.43
N SER A 89 3.26 -6.47 -4.67
CA SER A 89 2.01 -6.19 -3.98
C SER A 89 2.15 -6.43 -2.48
N TYR A 90 2.79 -7.54 -2.07
CA TYR A 90 3.09 -7.76 -0.66
C TYR A 90 3.95 -6.63 -0.06
N GLY A 91 5.01 -6.21 -0.75
CA GLY A 91 5.85 -5.08 -0.32
C GLY A 91 5.08 -3.76 -0.21
N LEU A 92 4.16 -3.48 -1.14
CA LEU A 92 3.31 -2.29 -1.11
C LEU A 92 2.34 -2.33 0.07
N VAL A 93 1.69 -3.48 0.33
CA VAL A 93 0.83 -3.66 1.52
C VAL A 93 1.62 -3.44 2.80
N ALA A 94 2.81 -4.04 2.92
CA ALA A 94 3.68 -3.86 4.08
C ALA A 94 4.06 -2.38 4.27
N ARG A 95 4.39 -1.67 3.18
CA ARG A 95 4.69 -0.23 3.20
C ARG A 95 3.52 0.59 3.72
N GLU A 96 2.30 0.34 3.27
CA GLU A 96 1.12 1.10 3.72
C GLU A 96 0.77 0.82 5.20
N ILE A 97 0.90 -0.44 5.64
CA ILE A 97 0.64 -0.79 7.05
C ILE A 97 1.70 -0.14 7.97
N GLU A 98 2.98 -0.24 7.60
CA GLU A 98 4.08 0.33 8.38
C GLU A 98 4.13 1.86 8.32
N TYR A 99 3.50 2.47 7.32
CA TYR A 99 3.27 3.93 7.30
C TYR A 99 2.50 4.39 8.55
N VAL A 100 1.63 3.54 9.10
CA VAL A 100 0.93 3.79 10.36
C VAL A 100 1.77 3.38 11.56
N ASP A 101 2.16 2.10 11.65
CA ASP A 101 2.94 1.57 12.77
C ASP A 101 3.64 0.23 12.44
N SER A 102 4.88 0.08 12.88
CA SER A 102 5.67 -1.15 12.69
C SER A 102 5.11 -2.36 13.44
N GLY A 103 4.38 -2.16 14.54
CA GLY A 103 3.68 -3.22 15.27
C GLY A 103 2.59 -3.88 14.42
N TYR A 104 1.77 -3.07 13.73
CA TYR A 104 0.77 -3.59 12.78
C TYR A 104 1.41 -4.40 11.65
N ARG A 105 2.50 -3.88 11.04
CA ARG A 105 3.19 -4.61 9.97
C ARG A 105 3.81 -5.90 10.48
N SER A 106 4.32 -5.92 11.71
CA SER A 106 4.85 -7.14 12.34
C SER A 106 3.78 -8.21 12.48
N MET A 107 2.58 -7.85 12.94
CA MET A 107 1.44 -8.77 12.99
C MET A 107 1.01 -9.25 11.60
N ALA A 108 1.07 -8.36 10.60
CA ALA A 108 0.71 -8.64 9.22
C ALA A 108 1.74 -9.51 8.46
N SER A 109 2.95 -9.77 8.99
CA SER A 109 3.99 -10.53 8.27
C SER A 109 4.29 -11.94 8.80
N VAL A 110 3.80 -12.30 9.99
CA VAL A 110 4.25 -13.52 10.73
C VAL A 110 3.18 -14.63 10.85
N GLN A 111 2.18 -14.65 9.97
CA GLN A 111 1.11 -15.66 10.04
C GLN A 111 1.58 -17.06 9.66
#